data_AF-A0A433WZY4-F1
#
_entry.id   AF-A0A433WZY4-F1
#
_cell.length_a   1.000
_cell.length_b   1.000
_cell.length_c   1.000
_cell.angle_alpha   90.00
_cell.angle_beta   90.00
_cell.angle_gamma   90.00
#
_symmetry.space_group_name_H-M   'P 1'
#
loop_
_entity.id
_entity.type
_entity.pdbx_description
1 polymer ?
#
loop_
_entity_poly.entity_id
_entity_poly.type
_entity_poly.pdbx_seq_one_letter_code
_entity_poly.pdbx_strand_id
1 'polypeptide(L)'
;MKRHQLTGLALLALLALARPAFADTRQDLIDKGRYLAAASDCAACHTHDASAPYAGGNPFVLPIGTLYAPNITPDSRYGIGGYSEADFTRALRQGIGRNAKPLYPAMPFPSYARMSDADIHALWVYFHEGISPLAKAPPKNGIPWPLSMRWPMTLWRWAFAPTPKTAMANAHRRFASEEIARGAYLVEGPGHCGACHTPRALTMQEKALSSDQGSAYLSGGAAVDGWTPVNLREDDRTGLGRWSENDIVTFLATGRNDRGSAFGGMSDAIAHGTQHLSEPDLHAIARYLKATLPASKNETAWHPDPAVAETLHKGVLPGAGARTYVDRCAACHRTDGHGYAPAFPPLAGNPVIMDKDPGSLILIILRGATVPPTDKAPSALTMPGFDKILSDREIADLVTFIRQSWGNTAASVTEEDVRRFRAHNAEWIRQETVNPLN
;
A
#
# COMPACT_ATOMS: atom_id res chain seq x y z
N MET A 1 20.53 40.09 83.65
CA MET A 1 19.52 39.07 84.00
C MET A 1 18.50 38.97 82.86
N LYS A 2 18.33 37.76 82.31
CA LYS A 2 17.14 37.19 81.59
C LYS A 2 16.57 37.95 80.37
N ARG A 3 16.70 37.38 79.15
CA ARG A 3 15.66 36.63 78.35
C ARG A 3 14.46 37.50 77.95
N HIS A 4 14.12 37.70 76.68
CA HIS A 4 13.36 36.84 75.73
C HIS A 4 13.27 37.61 74.38
N GLN A 5 13.03 37.09 73.18
CA GLN A 5 13.06 35.78 72.51
C GLN A 5 13.02 36.08 71.00
N LEU A 6 13.78 35.34 70.21
CA LEU A 6 13.68 35.23 68.75
C LEU A 6 12.45 34.40 68.35
N THR A 7 12.02 34.55 67.08
CA THR A 7 11.45 33.57 66.11
C THR A 7 10.20 34.13 65.43
N GLY A 8 9.97 33.99 64.11
CA GLY A 8 10.72 33.30 63.06
C GLY A 8 10.09 33.62 61.70
N LEU A 9 10.92 33.79 60.66
CA LEU A 9 10.48 33.84 59.27
C LEU A 9 10.33 32.39 58.78
N ALA A 10 9.12 32.02 58.35
CA ALA A 10 8.85 30.79 57.64
C ALA A 10 9.26 30.94 56.17
N LEU A 11 10.30 30.21 55.75
CA LEU A 11 10.62 30.00 54.34
C LEU A 11 10.06 28.62 53.93
N LEU A 12 8.94 28.62 53.21
CA LEU A 12 8.39 27.42 52.57
C LEU A 12 9.25 27.06 51.35
N ALA A 13 9.93 25.92 51.41
CA ALA A 13 10.59 25.31 50.27
C ALA A 13 9.55 24.54 49.43
N LEU A 14 9.22 25.05 48.23
CA LEU A 14 8.56 24.25 47.20
C LEU A 14 9.60 23.33 46.54
N LEU A 15 9.63 22.06 46.96
CA LEU A 15 10.25 20.99 46.18
C LEU A 15 9.33 20.64 45.02
N ALA A 16 9.71 21.08 43.82
CA ALA A 16 9.14 20.60 42.58
C ALA A 16 9.51 19.11 42.40
N LEU A 17 8.50 18.23 42.49
CA LEU A 17 8.61 16.83 42.09
C LEU A 17 8.75 16.76 40.56
N ALA A 18 9.99 16.81 40.06
CA ALA A 18 10.28 16.41 38.69
C ALA A 18 10.00 14.91 38.54
N ARG A 19 8.99 14.54 37.75
CA ARG A 19 8.78 13.16 37.32
C ARG A 19 9.99 12.73 36.47
N PRO A 20 10.60 11.55 36.70
CA PRO A 20 11.64 11.07 35.81
C PRO A 20 11.02 10.80 34.44
N ALA A 21 11.65 11.29 33.38
CA ALA A 21 11.37 10.80 32.04
C ALA A 21 11.77 9.32 32.01
N PHE A 22 10.79 8.42 31.86
CA PHE A 22 11.08 7.01 31.65
C PHE A 22 11.87 6.90 30.34
N ALA A 23 13.11 6.44 30.41
CA ALA A 23 13.85 6.02 29.23
C ALA A 23 13.19 4.74 28.69
N ASP A 24 12.90 4.68 27.39
CA ASP A 24 12.39 3.48 26.74
C ASP A 24 13.31 2.29 27.06
N THR A 25 12.73 1.18 27.51
CA THR A 25 13.49 -0.05 27.73
C THR A 25 13.95 -0.63 26.39
N ARG A 26 14.91 -1.58 26.42
CA ARG A 26 15.33 -2.27 25.19
C ARG A 26 14.17 -2.98 24.51
N GLN A 27 13.26 -3.55 25.30
CA GLN A 27 12.07 -4.21 24.82
C GLN A 27 11.11 -3.21 24.15
N ASP A 28 10.91 -2.02 24.73
CA ASP A 28 10.08 -0.97 24.12
C ASP A 28 10.60 -0.55 22.75
N LEU A 29 11.93 -0.46 22.57
CA LEU A 29 12.55 -0.19 21.26
C LEU A 29 12.31 -1.32 20.25
N ILE A 30 12.41 -2.58 20.67
CA ILE A 30 12.13 -3.75 19.83
C ILE A 30 10.66 -3.74 19.39
N ASP A 31 9.73 -3.49 20.32
CA ASP A 31 8.30 -3.43 20.02
C ASP A 31 7.93 -2.26 19.12
N LYS A 32 8.52 -1.08 19.36
CA LYS A 32 8.40 0.06 18.46
C LYS A 32 8.96 -0.22 17.07
N GLY A 33 10.11 -0.88 16.98
CA GLY A 33 10.71 -1.28 15.71
C GLY A 33 9.85 -2.29 14.95
N ARG A 34 9.27 -3.27 15.65
CA ARG A 34 8.30 -4.23 15.11
C ARG A 34 7.08 -3.52 14.55
N TYR A 35 6.51 -2.56 15.30
CA TYR A 35 5.40 -1.74 14.85
C TYR A 35 5.74 -0.94 13.58
N LEU A 36 6.90 -0.30 13.55
CA LEU A 36 7.36 0.48 12.39
C LEU A 36 7.67 -0.40 11.18
N ALA A 37 8.11 -1.64 11.38
CA ALA A 37 8.37 -2.58 10.29
C ALA A 37 7.05 -3.02 9.63
N ALA A 38 5.98 -3.18 10.41
CA ALA A 38 4.64 -3.39 9.89
C ALA A 38 4.10 -2.12 9.23
N ALA A 39 4.18 -0.96 9.88
CA ALA A 39 3.76 0.32 9.30
C ALA A 39 4.46 0.67 7.99
N SER A 40 5.69 0.19 7.82
CA SER A 40 6.52 0.35 6.61
C SER A 40 6.42 -0.79 5.61
N ASP A 41 5.51 -1.74 5.85
CA ASP A 41 5.25 -2.91 5.01
C ASP A 41 6.51 -3.73 4.64
N CYS A 42 7.48 -3.81 5.57
CA CYS A 42 8.75 -4.47 5.30
C CYS A 42 8.57 -5.95 4.97
N ALA A 43 7.58 -6.61 5.58
CA ALA A 43 7.33 -8.04 5.40
C ALA A 43 6.71 -8.35 4.02
N ALA A 44 5.86 -7.50 3.44
CA ALA A 44 5.30 -7.76 2.10
C ALA A 44 6.38 -7.90 1.02
N CYS A 45 7.49 -7.18 1.17
CA CYS A 45 8.62 -7.30 0.24
C CYS A 45 9.65 -8.33 0.71
N HIS A 46 9.98 -8.36 1.99
CA HIS A 46 11.11 -9.16 2.49
C HIS A 46 10.72 -10.53 3.04
N THR A 47 9.45 -10.92 3.00
CA THR A 47 9.00 -12.26 3.43
C THR A 47 8.31 -12.96 2.27
N HIS A 48 9.03 -13.87 1.61
CA HIS A 48 8.42 -14.72 0.59
C HIS A 48 7.76 -15.97 1.17
N ASP A 49 8.40 -16.54 2.18
CA ASP A 49 7.99 -17.75 2.85
C ASP A 49 7.70 -17.38 4.30
N ALA A 50 6.45 -17.59 4.74
CA ALA A 50 6.01 -17.23 6.08
C ALA A 50 6.80 -17.96 7.18
N SER A 51 7.39 -19.12 6.88
CA SER A 51 8.28 -19.85 7.81
C SER A 51 9.68 -19.23 7.91
N ALA A 52 10.01 -18.31 6.99
CA ALA A 52 11.28 -17.62 6.87
C ALA A 52 11.08 -16.09 6.80
N PRO A 53 10.53 -15.46 7.85
CA PRO A 53 10.23 -14.02 7.86
C PRO A 53 11.48 -13.18 7.59
N TYR A 54 11.32 -12.15 6.75
CA TYR A 54 12.37 -11.19 6.37
C TYR A 54 13.59 -11.77 5.62
N ALA A 55 13.52 -13.03 5.20
CA ALA A 55 14.60 -13.72 4.49
C ALA A 55 14.74 -13.35 2.99
N GLY A 56 13.91 -12.43 2.51
CA GLY A 56 13.86 -11.98 1.13
C GLY A 56 13.20 -12.99 0.19
N GLY A 57 13.43 -12.79 -1.10
CA GLY A 57 13.03 -13.74 -2.14
C GLY A 57 11.75 -13.39 -2.90
N ASN A 58 10.99 -12.35 -2.51
CA ASN A 58 9.81 -11.96 -3.29
C ASN A 58 10.23 -11.41 -4.66
N PRO A 59 9.63 -11.92 -5.75
CA PRO A 59 9.91 -11.46 -7.10
C PRO A 59 9.14 -10.18 -7.43
N PHE A 60 9.83 -9.22 -8.03
CA PHE A 60 9.24 -8.06 -8.70
C PHE A 60 9.46 -8.21 -10.19
N VAL A 61 8.39 -8.57 -10.89
CA VAL A 61 8.40 -8.84 -12.31
C VAL A 61 8.31 -7.51 -13.05
N LEU A 62 9.41 -7.12 -13.69
CA LEU A 62 9.48 -5.90 -14.49
C LEU A 62 9.68 -6.27 -15.97
N PRO A 63 9.28 -5.39 -16.92
CA PRO A 63 9.54 -5.60 -18.34
C PRO A 63 11.03 -5.81 -18.69
N ILE A 64 11.93 -5.38 -17.81
CA ILE A 64 13.39 -5.46 -17.96
C ILE A 64 14.02 -6.67 -17.23
N GLY A 65 13.20 -7.57 -16.68
CA GLY A 65 13.62 -8.72 -15.88
C GLY A 65 13.16 -8.66 -14.42
N THR A 66 13.40 -9.75 -13.68
CA THR A 66 12.90 -9.89 -12.30
C THR A 66 13.92 -9.38 -11.27
N LEU A 67 13.45 -8.55 -10.33
CA LEU A 67 14.20 -8.20 -9.13
C LEU A 67 13.75 -9.07 -7.95
N TYR A 68 14.65 -9.42 -7.05
CA TYR A 68 14.29 -10.13 -5.82
C TYR A 68 14.60 -9.28 -4.60
N ALA A 69 13.69 -9.27 -3.63
CA ALA A 69 13.95 -8.64 -2.34
C ALA A 69 15.12 -9.33 -1.62
N PRO A 70 16.06 -8.57 -1.03
CA PRO A 70 17.16 -9.15 -0.27
C PRO A 70 16.70 -9.69 1.08
N ASN A 71 17.52 -10.57 1.67
CA ASN A 71 17.39 -10.97 3.07
C ASN A 71 17.78 -9.79 3.98
N ILE A 72 16.92 -9.44 4.94
CA ILE A 72 17.14 -8.37 5.92
C ILE A 72 17.13 -8.87 7.37
N THR A 73 17.24 -10.18 7.58
CA THR A 73 17.52 -10.76 8.91
C THR A 73 18.93 -10.36 9.38
N PRO A 74 19.26 -10.51 10.67
CA PRO A 74 20.59 -10.22 11.19
C PRO A 74 21.65 -11.26 10.82
N ASP A 75 21.40 -12.11 9.81
CA ASP A 75 22.42 -13.00 9.27
C ASP A 75 23.61 -12.20 8.69
N SER A 76 24.82 -12.61 9.02
CA SER A 76 26.04 -11.86 8.66
C SER A 76 26.45 -12.06 7.21
N ARG A 77 26.00 -13.14 6.55
CA ARG A 77 26.43 -13.55 5.21
C ARG A 77 25.50 -13.05 4.12
N TYR A 78 24.20 -13.30 4.29
CA TYR A 78 23.14 -13.02 3.33
C TYR A 78 22.24 -11.87 3.78
N GLY A 79 22.14 -11.65 5.10
CA GLY A 79 21.34 -10.60 5.70
C GLY A 79 22.06 -9.27 5.91
N ILE A 80 21.55 -8.49 6.86
CA ILE A 80 22.09 -7.19 7.28
C ILE A 80 22.90 -7.25 8.58
N GLY A 81 23.27 -8.43 9.09
CA GLY A 81 24.00 -8.55 10.37
C GLY A 81 25.37 -7.87 10.41
N GLY A 82 25.91 -7.47 9.25
CA GLY A 82 27.15 -6.68 9.16
C GLY A 82 26.92 -5.18 8.94
N TYR A 83 25.68 -4.68 9.01
CA TYR A 83 25.38 -3.26 8.85
C TYR A 83 25.52 -2.56 10.20
N SER A 84 26.30 -1.48 10.24
CA SER A 84 26.14 -0.51 11.32
C SER A 84 24.78 0.19 11.21
N GLU A 85 24.32 0.82 12.29
CA GLU A 85 23.12 1.65 12.25
C GLU A 85 23.21 2.77 11.20
N ALA A 86 24.42 3.32 10.99
CA ALA A 86 24.68 4.29 9.93
C ALA A 86 24.50 3.68 8.53
N ASP A 87 24.92 2.42 8.31
CA ASP A 87 24.71 1.73 7.04
C ASP A 87 23.22 1.47 6.79
N PHE A 88 22.50 1.03 7.83
CA PHE A 88 21.06 0.83 7.79
C PHE A 88 20.30 2.14 7.48
N THR A 89 20.67 3.22 8.15
CA THR A 89 20.10 4.56 7.92
C THR A 89 20.34 5.03 6.48
N ARG A 90 21.55 4.83 5.94
CA ARG A 90 21.86 5.17 4.54
C ARG A 90 21.10 4.31 3.54
N ALA A 91 20.90 3.02 3.83
CA ALA A 91 20.06 2.16 3.00
C ALA A 91 18.62 2.67 2.98
N LEU A 92 18.06 2.99 4.15
CA LEU A 92 16.66 3.42 4.27
C LEU A 92 16.40 4.82 3.70
N ARG A 93 17.17 5.83 4.12
CA ARG A 93 16.88 7.22 3.74
C ARG A 93 17.52 7.65 2.42
N GLN A 94 18.58 6.98 2.01
CA GLN A 94 19.37 7.38 0.85
C GLN A 94 19.40 6.31 -0.24
N GLY A 95 18.83 5.12 -0.03
CA GLY A 95 18.91 4.06 -1.04
C GLY A 95 20.35 3.63 -1.34
N ILE A 96 21.25 3.65 -0.35
CA ILE A 96 22.63 3.14 -0.48
C ILE A 96 22.77 1.86 0.33
N GLY A 97 22.84 0.72 -0.35
CA GLY A 97 23.04 -0.59 0.29
C GLY A 97 24.52 -0.92 0.55
N ARG A 98 24.75 -2.21 0.82
CA ARG A 98 26.07 -2.81 1.06
C ARG A 98 27.08 -2.39 -0.01
N ASN A 99 28.31 -2.07 0.41
CA ASN A 99 29.42 -1.65 -0.46
C ASN A 99 29.09 -0.41 -1.29
N ALA A 100 28.32 0.53 -0.72
CA ALA A 100 27.91 1.79 -1.35
C ALA A 100 27.10 1.63 -2.67
N LYS A 101 26.52 0.45 -2.91
CA LYS A 101 25.74 0.21 -4.13
C LYS A 101 24.38 0.90 -4.05
N PRO A 102 23.97 1.69 -5.04
CA PRO A 102 22.63 2.26 -5.07
C PRO A 102 21.56 1.17 -5.22
N LEU A 103 20.51 1.28 -4.42
CA LEU A 103 19.33 0.45 -4.48
C LEU A 103 18.47 0.84 -5.67
N TYR A 104 17.72 -0.12 -6.22
CA TYR A 104 16.69 0.20 -7.19
C TYR A 104 15.53 0.92 -6.49
N PRO A 105 14.83 1.85 -7.18
CA PRO A 105 13.70 2.59 -6.61
C PRO A 105 12.45 1.74 -6.41
N ALA A 106 12.57 0.41 -6.53
CA ALA A 106 11.60 -0.54 -5.99
C ALA A 106 11.57 -0.51 -4.46
N MET A 107 12.70 -0.18 -3.82
CA MET A 107 12.75 0.10 -2.39
C MET A 107 12.36 1.58 -2.17
N PRO A 108 11.36 1.90 -1.32
CA PRO A 108 10.77 3.25 -1.24
C PRO A 108 11.58 4.21 -0.35
N PHE A 109 12.90 4.30 -0.57
CA PHE A 109 13.77 5.21 0.15
C PHE A 109 13.38 6.71 0.04
N PRO A 110 12.74 7.22 -1.04
CA PRO A 110 12.26 8.60 -1.07
C PRO A 110 11.22 8.89 0.04
N SER A 111 10.38 7.91 0.37
CA SER A 111 9.39 8.00 1.45
C SER A 111 10.08 7.83 2.81
N TYR A 112 10.87 6.77 2.97
CA TYR A 112 11.58 6.51 4.24
C TYR A 112 12.58 7.61 4.63
N ALA A 113 13.03 8.45 3.70
CA ALA A 113 13.84 9.64 3.98
C ALA A 113 13.18 10.58 5.01
N ARG A 114 11.86 10.51 5.20
CA ARG A 114 11.08 11.29 6.18
C ARG A 114 11.08 10.70 7.60
N MET A 115 11.45 9.43 7.76
CA MET A 115 11.42 8.77 9.07
C MET A 115 12.34 9.48 10.05
N SER A 116 11.96 9.57 11.32
CA SER A 116 12.78 10.18 12.38
C SER A 116 14.00 9.33 12.74
N ASP A 117 15.03 9.92 13.35
CA ASP A 117 16.21 9.16 13.79
C ASP A 117 15.82 8.10 14.83
N ALA A 118 14.91 8.45 15.75
CA ALA A 118 14.40 7.53 16.76
C ALA A 118 13.65 6.33 16.16
N ASP A 119 12.93 6.54 15.05
CA ASP A 119 12.18 5.47 14.38
C ASP A 119 13.11 4.55 13.58
N ILE A 120 14.13 5.10 12.92
CA ILE A 120 15.16 4.28 12.26
C ILE A 120 15.98 3.50 13.28
N HIS A 121 16.30 4.11 14.42
CA HIS A 121 16.97 3.42 15.53
C HIS A 121 16.13 2.22 15.99
N ALA A 122 14.84 2.42 16.30
CA ALA A 122 13.95 1.35 16.73
C ALA A 122 13.86 0.22 15.68
N LEU A 123 13.74 0.56 14.38
CA LEU A 123 13.81 -0.42 13.29
C LEU A 123 15.13 -1.20 13.28
N TRP A 124 16.26 -0.51 13.37
CA TRP A 124 17.57 -1.15 13.38
C TRP A 124 17.71 -2.13 14.55
N VAL A 125 17.26 -1.72 15.74
CA VAL A 125 17.21 -2.54 16.96
C VAL A 125 16.35 -3.79 16.74
N TYR A 126 15.13 -3.62 16.22
CA TYR A 126 14.25 -4.75 15.93
C TYR A 126 14.86 -5.75 14.94
N PHE A 127 15.47 -5.29 13.86
CA PHE A 127 16.12 -6.20 12.91
C PHE A 127 17.40 -6.85 13.43
N HIS A 128 18.12 -6.21 14.36
CA HIS A 128 19.33 -6.79 14.94
C HIS A 128 19.06 -7.73 16.12
N GLU A 129 18.01 -7.47 16.89
CA GLU A 129 17.78 -8.16 18.18
C GLU A 129 16.39 -8.77 18.32
N GLY A 130 15.39 -8.25 17.60
CA GLY A 130 14.01 -8.76 17.63
C GLY A 130 13.72 -9.88 16.64
N ILE A 131 14.65 -10.18 15.71
CA ILE A 131 14.48 -11.20 14.68
C ILE A 131 15.63 -12.21 14.75
N SER A 132 15.31 -13.49 14.56
CA SER A 132 16.32 -14.55 14.49
C SER A 132 17.12 -14.47 13.18
N PRO A 133 18.46 -14.60 13.21
CA PRO A 133 19.26 -14.67 11.99
C PRO A 133 18.84 -15.86 11.12
N LEU A 134 18.72 -15.67 9.81
CA LEU A 134 18.47 -16.77 8.88
C LEU A 134 19.39 -16.70 7.67
N ALA A 135 20.25 -17.72 7.53
CA ALA A 135 21.22 -17.83 6.45
C ALA A 135 20.58 -18.33 5.13
N LYS A 136 19.65 -17.55 4.57
CA LYS A 136 18.97 -17.83 3.29
C LYS A 136 19.47 -16.85 2.23
N ALA A 137 20.04 -17.37 1.15
CA ALA A 137 20.47 -16.56 0.02
C ALA A 137 19.25 -16.20 -0.85
N PRO A 138 18.96 -14.91 -1.11
CA PRO A 138 17.91 -14.54 -2.06
C PRO A 138 18.34 -14.92 -3.49
N PRO A 139 17.39 -15.24 -4.39
CA PRO A 139 17.68 -15.46 -5.80
C PRO A 139 18.42 -14.28 -6.44
N LYS A 140 19.22 -14.55 -7.48
CA LYS A 140 19.90 -13.49 -8.22
C LYS A 140 18.90 -12.73 -9.08
N ASN A 141 19.05 -11.41 -9.16
CA ASN A 141 18.27 -10.58 -10.08
C ASN A 141 18.44 -11.05 -11.52
N GLY A 142 17.33 -11.13 -12.26
CA GLY A 142 17.26 -11.53 -13.66
C GLY A 142 17.41 -10.39 -14.67
N ILE A 143 17.78 -9.18 -14.24
CA ILE A 143 17.99 -8.05 -15.16
C ILE A 143 19.28 -8.28 -15.97
N PRO A 144 19.22 -8.32 -17.31
CA PRO A 144 20.39 -8.54 -18.14
C PRO A 144 21.29 -7.31 -18.19
N TRP A 145 22.57 -7.52 -18.49
CA TRP A 145 23.48 -6.44 -18.85
C TRP A 145 23.03 -5.82 -20.20
N PRO A 146 23.05 -4.48 -20.39
CA PRO A 146 23.62 -3.44 -19.52
C PRO A 146 22.69 -2.86 -18.45
N LEU A 147 21.40 -3.22 -18.45
CA LEU A 147 20.38 -2.64 -17.54
C LEU A 147 20.62 -2.97 -16.05
N SER A 148 21.41 -4.01 -15.77
CA SER A 148 21.83 -4.37 -14.41
C SER A 148 22.93 -3.47 -13.82
N MET A 149 23.52 -2.56 -14.60
CA MET A 149 24.51 -1.60 -14.10
C MET A 149 23.92 -0.71 -13.01
N ARG A 150 24.59 -0.62 -11.86
CA ARG A 150 24.10 0.14 -10.70
C ARG A 150 24.45 1.63 -10.74
N TRP A 151 25.54 2.02 -11.38
CA TRP A 151 26.01 3.41 -11.37
C TRP A 151 25.02 4.45 -11.96
N PRO A 152 24.19 4.17 -12.99
CA PRO A 152 23.21 5.15 -13.48
C PRO A 152 22.17 5.50 -12.42
N MET A 153 21.89 4.57 -11.49
CA MET A 153 20.96 4.81 -10.40
C MET A 153 21.49 5.87 -9.42
N THR A 154 22.80 6.07 -9.34
CA THR A 154 23.39 7.17 -8.57
C THR A 154 22.95 8.53 -9.14
N LEU A 155 22.98 8.69 -10.46
CA LEU A 155 22.55 9.92 -11.14
C LEU A 155 21.04 10.12 -11.00
N TRP A 156 20.26 9.05 -11.23
CA TRP A 156 18.81 9.08 -11.07
C TRP A 156 18.41 9.54 -9.66
N ARG A 157 19.04 8.96 -8.64
CA ARG A 157 18.77 9.31 -7.25
C ARG A 157 19.11 10.77 -6.94
N TRP A 158 20.25 11.27 -7.44
CA TRP A 158 20.63 12.65 -7.22
C TRP A 158 19.64 13.64 -7.87
N ALA A 159 19.09 13.27 -9.03
CA ALA A 159 18.12 14.09 -9.73
C ALA A 159 16.71 14.08 -9.10
N PHE A 160 16.26 12.95 -8.55
CA PHE A 160 14.83 12.75 -8.23
C PHE A 160 14.52 12.42 -6.77
N ALA A 161 15.49 11.94 -5.99
CA ALA A 161 15.24 11.59 -4.59
C ALA A 161 15.50 12.80 -3.67
N PRO A 162 14.62 13.05 -2.68
CA PRO A 162 14.85 14.11 -1.72
C PRO A 162 16.07 13.78 -0.86
N THR A 163 16.81 14.82 -0.46
CA THR A 163 17.83 14.62 0.57
C THR A 163 17.14 14.30 1.90
N PRO A 164 17.75 13.46 2.78
CA PRO A 164 17.17 13.19 4.10
C PRO A 164 16.87 14.46 4.90
N LYS A 165 17.73 15.47 4.81
CA LYS A 165 17.53 16.78 5.45
C LYS A 165 16.24 17.44 4.97
N THR A 166 16.02 17.50 3.65
CA THR A 166 14.81 18.10 3.07
C THR A 166 13.57 17.27 3.41
N ALA A 167 13.65 15.95 3.33
CA ALA A 167 12.54 15.05 3.62
C ALA A 167 12.09 15.15 5.08
N MET A 168 13.03 15.13 6.04
CA MET A 168 12.73 15.30 7.46
C MET A 168 12.16 16.69 7.78
N ALA A 169 12.70 17.76 7.18
CA ALA A 169 12.14 19.09 7.33
C ALA A 169 10.68 19.15 6.84
N ASN A 170 10.39 18.53 5.69
CA ASN A 170 9.04 18.45 5.15
C ASN A 170 8.10 17.55 5.97
N ALA A 171 8.63 16.59 6.74
CA ALA A 171 7.85 15.78 7.67
C ALA A 171 7.33 16.60 8.87
N HIS A 172 8.02 17.69 9.23
CA HIS A 172 7.64 18.60 10.32
C HIS A 172 6.91 19.87 9.84
N ARG A 173 6.40 19.87 8.60
CA ARG A 173 5.61 21.01 8.11
C ARG A 173 4.30 21.15 8.89
N ARG A 174 3.68 22.33 8.80
CA ARG A 174 2.47 22.64 9.56
C ARG A 174 1.25 21.94 8.97
N PHE A 175 0.45 21.34 9.83
CA PHE A 175 -0.86 20.76 9.54
C PHE A 175 -1.91 21.38 10.46
N ALA A 176 -3.19 21.19 10.13
CA ALA A 176 -4.30 21.75 10.91
C ALA A 176 -4.42 21.13 12.32
N SER A 177 -3.92 19.91 12.53
CA SER A 177 -3.85 19.25 13.83
C SER A 177 -2.67 18.28 13.91
N GLU A 178 -2.30 17.87 15.13
CA GLU A 178 -1.27 16.85 15.36
C GLU A 178 -1.66 15.48 14.77
N GLU A 179 -2.96 15.15 14.79
CA GLU A 179 -3.47 13.92 14.20
C GLU A 179 -3.30 13.92 12.67
N ILE A 180 -3.57 15.03 11.99
CA ILE A 180 -3.31 15.15 10.55
C ILE A 180 -1.80 15.11 10.28
N ALA A 181 -0.98 15.70 11.14
CA ALA A 181 0.48 15.61 11.02
C ALA A 181 0.97 14.16 11.17
N ARG A 182 0.38 13.39 12.09
CA ARG A 182 0.65 11.96 12.25
C ARG A 182 0.23 11.16 11.03
N GLY A 183 -0.95 11.43 10.48
CA GLY A 183 -1.42 10.82 9.24
C GLY A 183 -0.50 11.12 8.07
N ALA A 184 -0.08 12.37 7.92
CA ALA A 184 0.88 12.77 6.88
C ALA A 184 2.21 12.04 7.03
N TYR A 185 2.73 11.92 8.26
CA TYR A 185 3.95 11.17 8.52
C TYR A 185 3.84 9.72 8.05
N LEU A 186 2.75 9.02 8.43
CA LEU A 186 2.53 7.62 8.06
C LEU A 186 2.31 7.45 6.55
N VAL A 187 1.52 8.30 5.92
CA VAL A 187 1.16 8.18 4.49
C VAL A 187 2.32 8.56 3.56
N GLU A 188 3.06 9.61 3.89
CA GLU A 188 4.17 10.12 3.05
C GLU A 188 5.52 9.45 3.36
N GLY A 189 5.65 8.91 4.56
CA GLY A 189 6.88 8.32 5.09
C GLY A 189 6.81 6.79 5.16
N PRO A 190 6.72 6.19 6.36
CA PRO A 190 6.69 4.73 6.55
C PRO A 190 5.74 3.98 5.62
N GLY A 191 4.46 4.32 5.57
CA GLY A 191 3.46 3.62 4.77
C GLY A 191 3.57 3.82 3.26
N HIS A 192 4.46 4.73 2.82
CA HIS A 192 4.85 4.96 1.42
C HIS A 192 3.69 4.89 0.40
N CYS A 193 2.51 5.42 0.75
CA CYS A 193 1.31 5.22 -0.06
C CYS A 193 1.49 5.80 -1.47
N GLY A 194 2.28 6.88 -1.57
CA GLY A 194 2.67 7.50 -2.84
C GLY A 194 3.40 6.57 -3.81
N ALA A 195 4.15 5.59 -3.30
CA ALA A 195 4.92 4.67 -4.12
C ALA A 195 4.03 3.86 -5.09
N CYS A 196 2.78 3.61 -4.70
CA CYS A 196 1.77 2.98 -5.56
C CYS A 196 0.76 3.99 -6.08
N HIS A 197 0.21 4.85 -5.22
CA HIS A 197 -0.96 5.69 -5.55
C HIS A 197 -0.64 7.04 -6.19
N THR A 198 0.62 7.35 -6.50
CA THR A 198 1.02 8.55 -7.24
C THR A 198 1.48 8.21 -8.65
N PRO A 199 1.10 8.98 -9.70
CA PRO A 199 1.57 8.72 -11.05
C PRO A 199 3.09 8.88 -11.14
N ARG A 200 3.72 8.06 -11.99
CA ARG A 200 5.15 8.14 -12.26
C ARG A 200 5.43 8.89 -13.57
N ALA A 201 6.60 9.52 -13.66
CA ALA A 201 7.10 10.08 -14.92
C ALA A 201 7.73 9.00 -15.80
N LEU A 202 8.13 9.34 -17.04
CA LEU A 202 8.82 8.39 -17.93
C LEU A 202 10.10 7.81 -17.32
N THR A 203 10.78 8.58 -16.48
CA THR A 203 11.97 8.16 -15.74
C THR A 203 11.64 7.37 -14.46
N MET A 204 10.40 6.93 -14.28
CA MET A 204 9.91 6.05 -13.20
C MET A 204 9.92 6.62 -11.77
N GLN A 205 10.29 7.87 -11.55
CA GLN A 205 10.08 8.57 -10.28
C GLN A 205 8.61 8.97 -10.10
N GLU A 206 8.16 9.01 -8.85
CA GLU A 206 6.87 9.60 -8.48
C GLU A 206 6.84 11.08 -8.89
N LYS A 207 5.71 11.53 -9.46
CA LYS A 207 5.54 12.94 -9.84
C LYS A 207 5.41 13.88 -8.63
N ALA A 208 5.06 13.34 -7.46
CA ALA A 208 4.93 14.08 -6.22
C ALA A 208 5.16 13.13 -5.02
N LEU A 209 5.75 13.63 -3.94
CA LEU A 209 6.12 12.88 -2.74
C LEU A 209 5.38 13.34 -1.48
N SER A 210 4.52 14.35 -1.59
CA SER A 210 3.69 14.87 -0.49
C SER A 210 2.53 15.72 -0.99
N SER A 211 1.56 15.98 -0.10
CA SER A 211 0.35 16.76 -0.42
C SER A 211 0.61 18.21 -0.87
N ASP A 212 1.76 18.79 -0.52
CA ASP A 212 2.17 20.15 -0.92
C ASP A 212 2.82 20.22 -2.31
N GLN A 213 3.05 19.08 -2.96
CA GLN A 213 3.65 19.00 -4.30
C GLN A 213 2.60 18.90 -5.42
N GLY A 214 1.34 19.25 -5.11
CA GLY A 214 0.26 19.40 -6.09
C GLY A 214 -0.67 18.20 -6.22
N SER A 215 -1.62 18.30 -7.17
CA SER A 215 -2.72 17.35 -7.34
C SER A 215 -2.29 15.99 -7.88
N ALA A 216 -1.04 15.82 -8.32
CA ALA A 216 -0.51 14.53 -8.73
C ALA A 216 -0.33 13.57 -7.55
N TYR A 217 -0.03 14.07 -6.35
CA TYR A 217 0.18 13.22 -5.18
C TYR A 217 -1.10 12.44 -4.85
N LEU A 218 -1.01 11.11 -4.78
CA LEU A 218 -2.10 10.19 -4.48
C LEU A 218 -3.32 10.24 -5.42
N SER A 219 -3.16 10.72 -6.66
CA SER A 219 -4.27 10.80 -7.64
C SER A 219 -4.49 9.53 -8.47
N GLY A 220 -3.83 8.44 -8.12
CA GLY A 220 -3.83 7.15 -8.81
C GLY A 220 -2.44 6.73 -9.27
N GLY A 221 -2.23 5.44 -9.45
CA GLY A 221 -0.94 4.86 -9.83
C GLY A 221 -0.84 4.49 -11.30
N ALA A 222 0.39 4.26 -11.76
CA ALA A 222 0.61 3.44 -12.94
C ALA A 222 0.42 1.96 -12.58
N ALA A 223 0.05 1.12 -13.54
CA ALA A 223 -0.12 -0.30 -13.30
C ALA A 223 1.21 -0.95 -12.84
N VAL A 224 1.15 -1.76 -11.78
CA VAL A 224 2.24 -2.58 -11.25
C VAL A 224 1.78 -4.03 -11.29
N ASP A 225 2.49 -4.88 -12.02
CA ASP A 225 2.06 -6.27 -12.30
C ASP A 225 0.62 -6.36 -12.86
N GLY A 226 0.21 -5.35 -13.64
CA GLY A 226 -1.13 -5.25 -14.22
C GLY A 226 -2.22 -4.75 -13.27
N TRP A 227 -1.91 -4.54 -11.99
CA TRP A 227 -2.81 -3.92 -11.02
C TRP A 227 -2.65 -2.41 -11.02
N THR A 228 -3.76 -1.67 -11.07
CA THR A 228 -3.78 -0.21 -11.13
C THR A 228 -4.17 0.33 -9.76
N PRO A 229 -3.25 1.02 -9.05
CA PRO A 229 -3.57 1.64 -7.77
C PRO A 229 -4.60 2.77 -7.96
N VAL A 230 -5.66 2.73 -7.16
CA VAL A 230 -6.78 3.69 -7.24
C VAL A 230 -6.38 5.10 -6.80
N ASN A 231 -7.17 6.09 -7.17
CA ASN A 231 -7.03 7.46 -6.66
C ASN A 231 -7.47 7.50 -5.18
N LEU A 232 -6.66 8.11 -4.31
CA LEU A 232 -6.96 8.25 -2.87
C LEU A 232 -7.45 9.65 -2.48
N ARG A 233 -7.72 10.53 -3.44
CA ARG A 233 -8.23 11.88 -3.22
C ARG A 233 -9.75 11.92 -3.09
N GLU A 234 -10.27 13.06 -2.68
CA GLU A 234 -11.72 13.35 -2.55
C GLU A 234 -12.51 13.38 -3.86
N ASP A 235 -11.97 12.85 -4.96
CA ASP A 235 -12.69 12.70 -6.21
C ASP A 235 -13.90 11.76 -6.00
N ASP A 236 -15.11 12.23 -6.35
CA ASP A 236 -16.34 11.47 -6.10
C ASP A 236 -16.31 10.14 -6.84
N ARG A 237 -16.17 10.17 -8.18
CA ARG A 237 -16.35 9.01 -9.05
C ARG A 237 -15.19 8.01 -8.91
N THR A 238 -13.96 8.48 -9.03
CA THR A 238 -12.76 7.62 -9.11
C THR A 238 -11.90 7.60 -7.84
N GLY A 239 -12.24 8.38 -6.82
CA GLY A 239 -11.48 8.47 -5.56
C GLY A 239 -12.26 8.05 -4.31
N LEU A 240 -11.84 8.59 -3.17
CA LEU A 240 -12.42 8.36 -1.85
C LEU A 240 -13.51 9.39 -1.47
N GLY A 241 -13.96 10.24 -2.41
CA GLY A 241 -14.96 11.27 -2.11
C GLY A 241 -16.25 10.72 -1.48
N ARG A 242 -16.68 9.52 -1.89
CA ARG A 242 -17.85 8.84 -1.32
C ARG A 242 -17.57 8.03 -0.05
N TRP A 243 -16.32 7.88 0.36
CA TRP A 243 -15.92 7.12 1.54
C TRP A 243 -15.90 8.03 2.77
N SER A 244 -16.41 7.52 3.88
CA SER A 244 -16.22 8.14 5.20
C SER A 244 -14.83 7.83 5.77
N GLU A 245 -14.41 8.55 6.81
CA GLU A 245 -13.20 8.20 7.56
C GLU A 245 -13.26 6.78 8.12
N ASN A 246 -14.42 6.36 8.65
CA ASN A 246 -14.62 5.02 9.18
C ASN A 246 -14.56 3.94 8.10
N ASP A 247 -15.00 4.24 6.87
CA ASP A 247 -14.84 3.32 5.74
C ASP A 247 -13.35 3.06 5.49
N ILE A 248 -12.52 4.11 5.50
CA ILE A 248 -11.07 4.01 5.31
C ILE A 248 -10.42 3.23 6.45
N VAL A 249 -10.75 3.55 7.71
CA VAL A 249 -10.23 2.84 8.89
C VAL A 249 -10.56 1.36 8.83
N THR A 250 -11.82 1.02 8.53
CA THR A 250 -12.28 -0.38 8.42
C THR A 250 -11.54 -1.11 7.30
N PHE A 251 -11.38 -0.47 6.14
CA PHE A 251 -10.66 -1.05 5.02
C PHE A 251 -9.20 -1.32 5.35
N LEU A 252 -8.48 -0.34 5.91
CA LEU A 252 -7.07 -0.51 6.28
C LEU A 252 -6.86 -1.55 7.39
N ALA A 253 -7.86 -1.75 8.26
CA ALA A 253 -7.81 -2.75 9.32
C ALA A 253 -8.17 -4.18 8.87
N THR A 254 -8.94 -4.34 7.79
CA THR A 254 -9.59 -5.64 7.46
C THR A 254 -9.48 -6.07 6.00
N GLY A 255 -9.03 -5.17 5.12
CA GLY A 255 -9.02 -5.39 3.68
C GLY A 255 -10.38 -5.31 3.00
N ARG A 256 -11.45 -4.97 3.72
CA ARG A 256 -12.81 -4.95 3.16
C ARG A 256 -13.75 -4.06 3.96
N ASN A 257 -14.74 -3.48 3.30
CA ASN A 257 -15.81 -2.72 3.93
C ASN A 257 -17.04 -2.69 3.00
N ASP A 258 -17.99 -1.80 3.28
CA ASP A 258 -19.21 -1.62 2.49
C ASP A 258 -18.98 -0.96 1.13
N ARG A 259 -17.77 -0.46 0.87
CA ARG A 259 -17.40 0.27 -0.35
C ARG A 259 -16.49 -0.53 -1.29
N GLY A 260 -15.73 -1.50 -0.77
CA GLY A 260 -14.76 -2.23 -1.56
C GLY A 260 -13.96 -3.27 -0.78
N SER A 261 -13.07 -3.95 -1.51
CA SER A 261 -12.16 -4.94 -0.95
C SER A 261 -10.78 -4.82 -1.59
N ALA A 262 -9.74 -5.18 -0.84
CA ALA A 262 -8.37 -5.16 -1.30
C ALA A 262 -8.11 -6.27 -2.33
N PHE A 263 -7.21 -5.98 -3.26
CA PHE A 263 -6.77 -6.88 -4.33
C PHE A 263 -5.34 -6.51 -4.75
N GLY A 264 -4.67 -7.41 -5.48
CA GLY A 264 -3.29 -7.21 -5.92
C GLY A 264 -2.38 -6.86 -4.73
N GLY A 265 -1.42 -5.97 -4.96
CA GLY A 265 -0.47 -5.56 -3.91
C GLY A 265 -1.09 -4.85 -2.69
N MET A 266 -2.34 -4.37 -2.79
CA MET A 266 -3.03 -3.82 -1.61
C MET A 266 -3.39 -4.93 -0.61
N SER A 267 -3.64 -6.17 -1.08
CA SER A 267 -3.87 -7.31 -0.18
C SER A 267 -2.65 -7.55 0.70
N ASP A 268 -1.44 -7.49 0.13
CA ASP A 268 -0.19 -7.66 0.89
C ASP A 268 0.06 -6.49 1.84
N ALA A 269 -0.16 -5.25 1.39
CA ALA A 269 -0.01 -4.05 2.21
C ALA A 269 -0.92 -4.05 3.46
N ILE A 270 -2.07 -4.72 3.39
CA ILE A 270 -2.97 -4.90 4.54
C ILE A 270 -2.55 -6.10 5.37
N ALA A 271 -2.27 -7.24 4.72
CA ALA A 271 -1.88 -8.48 5.38
C ALA A 271 -0.61 -8.30 6.24
N HIS A 272 0.40 -7.63 5.70
CA HIS A 272 1.70 -7.45 6.32
C HIS A 272 1.89 -6.08 6.97
N GLY A 273 1.02 -5.12 6.68
CA GLY A 273 1.15 -3.73 7.12
C GLY A 273 -0.03 -3.21 7.93
N THR A 274 -0.99 -2.59 7.25
CA THR A 274 -1.93 -1.65 7.90
C THR A 274 -2.86 -2.28 8.94
N GLN A 275 -3.15 -3.58 8.86
CA GLN A 275 -3.96 -4.25 9.89
C GLN A 275 -3.32 -4.23 11.29
N HIS A 276 -1.99 -4.12 11.34
CA HIS A 276 -1.20 -4.10 12.57
C HIS A 276 -1.04 -2.70 13.17
N LEU A 277 -1.56 -1.68 12.49
CA LEU A 277 -1.54 -0.31 12.99
C LEU A 277 -2.52 -0.12 14.15
N SER A 278 -2.13 0.76 15.07
CA SER A 278 -3.03 1.17 16.14
C SER A 278 -4.24 1.92 15.57
N GLU A 279 -5.38 1.81 16.24
CA GLU A 279 -6.60 2.51 15.84
C GLU A 279 -6.41 4.04 15.71
N PRO A 280 -5.70 4.74 16.62
CA PRO A 280 -5.38 6.15 16.44
C PRO A 280 -4.60 6.45 15.15
N ASP A 281 -3.65 5.59 14.76
CA ASP A 281 -2.87 5.78 13.55
C ASP A 281 -3.70 5.52 12.28
N LEU A 282 -4.63 4.56 12.31
CA LEU A 282 -5.59 4.35 11.23
C LEU A 282 -6.50 5.57 11.04
N HIS A 283 -7.02 6.15 12.13
CA HIS A 283 -7.79 7.38 12.09
C HIS A 283 -6.97 8.58 11.60
N ALA A 284 -5.71 8.69 12.03
CA ALA A 284 -4.80 9.73 11.56
C ALA A 284 -4.59 9.65 10.03
N ILE A 285 -4.37 8.44 9.50
CA ILE A 285 -4.28 8.21 8.05
C ILE A 285 -5.58 8.64 7.35
N ALA A 286 -6.74 8.16 7.82
CA ALA A 286 -8.03 8.48 7.24
C ALA A 286 -8.29 9.99 7.21
N ARG A 287 -8.06 10.68 8.34
CA ARG A 287 -8.20 12.14 8.43
C ARG A 287 -7.25 12.89 7.51
N TYR A 288 -6.00 12.47 7.42
CA TYR A 288 -5.06 13.09 6.50
C TYR A 288 -5.55 13.00 5.05
N LEU A 289 -6.01 11.81 4.61
CA LEU A 289 -6.53 11.60 3.27
C LEU A 289 -7.75 12.50 3.01
N LYS A 290 -8.75 12.48 3.90
CA LYS A 290 -9.99 13.25 3.75
C LYS A 290 -9.79 14.77 3.84
N ALA A 291 -8.95 15.24 4.77
CA ALA A 291 -8.82 16.67 5.07
C ALA A 291 -7.77 17.39 4.21
N THR A 292 -6.78 16.67 3.67
CA THR A 292 -5.61 17.28 3.02
C THR A 292 -5.57 17.06 1.50
N LEU A 293 -6.38 16.14 0.97
CA LEU A 293 -6.33 15.72 -0.43
C LEU A 293 -7.64 16.00 -1.17
N PRO A 294 -7.93 17.27 -1.53
CA PRO A 294 -9.12 17.60 -2.30
C PRO A 294 -9.12 16.87 -3.65
N ALA A 295 -10.32 16.79 -4.24
CA ALA A 295 -10.53 16.23 -5.58
C ALA A 295 -9.57 16.86 -6.59
N SER A 296 -8.97 16.02 -7.43
CA SER A 296 -7.97 16.42 -8.42
C SER A 296 -8.51 16.51 -9.83
N LYS A 297 -9.63 15.82 -10.11
CA LYS A 297 -10.26 15.71 -11.41
C LYS A 297 -11.60 16.46 -11.37
N ASN A 298 -11.89 17.20 -12.43
CA ASN A 298 -13.23 17.74 -12.65
C ASN A 298 -14.09 16.69 -13.35
N GLU A 299 -14.51 15.67 -12.60
CA GLU A 299 -15.31 14.57 -13.10
C GLU A 299 -16.77 14.70 -12.69
N THR A 300 -17.66 14.20 -13.55
CA THR A 300 -19.08 14.06 -13.20
C THR A 300 -19.20 13.08 -12.04
N ALA A 301 -19.91 13.49 -10.98
CA ALA A 301 -20.21 12.63 -9.85
C ALA A 301 -20.98 11.39 -10.31
N TRP A 302 -20.75 10.27 -9.63
CA TRP A 302 -21.53 9.06 -9.88
C TRP A 302 -22.92 9.21 -9.28
N HIS A 303 -23.93 8.79 -10.03
CA HIS A 303 -25.30 8.71 -9.55
C HIS A 303 -25.83 7.29 -9.80
N PRO A 304 -26.54 6.69 -8.83
CA PRO A 304 -27.12 5.37 -9.01
C PRO A 304 -28.14 5.39 -10.14
N ASP A 305 -28.09 4.37 -11.00
CA ASP A 305 -29.08 4.15 -12.07
C ASP A 305 -29.73 2.75 -11.91
N PRO A 306 -31.03 2.67 -11.56
CA PRO A 306 -31.71 1.41 -11.37
C PRO A 306 -32.12 0.72 -12.69
N ALA A 307 -32.02 1.39 -13.85
CA ALA A 307 -32.61 0.92 -15.11
C ALA A 307 -32.12 -0.48 -15.52
N VAL A 308 -30.82 -0.75 -15.37
CA VAL A 308 -30.25 -2.08 -15.66
C VAL A 308 -30.81 -3.12 -14.69
N ALA A 309 -30.84 -2.82 -13.39
CA ALA A 309 -31.34 -3.75 -12.38
C ALA A 309 -32.82 -4.11 -12.62
N GLU A 310 -33.65 -3.11 -12.92
CA GLU A 310 -35.07 -3.31 -13.27
C GLU A 310 -35.24 -4.17 -14.52
N THR A 311 -34.38 -3.97 -15.52
CA THR A 311 -34.39 -4.75 -16.76
C THR A 311 -34.04 -6.23 -16.48
N LEU A 312 -32.99 -6.49 -15.70
CA LEU A 312 -32.59 -7.85 -15.32
C LEU A 312 -33.67 -8.54 -14.46
N HIS A 313 -34.32 -7.84 -13.53
CA HIS A 313 -35.41 -8.39 -12.72
C HIS A 313 -36.64 -8.80 -13.54
N LYS A 314 -36.86 -8.18 -14.70
CA LYS A 314 -37.92 -8.57 -15.65
C LYS A 314 -37.52 -9.76 -16.53
N GLY A 315 -36.35 -10.36 -16.30
CA GLY A 315 -35.81 -11.46 -17.10
C GLY A 315 -35.29 -11.02 -18.47
N VAL A 316 -35.09 -9.72 -18.69
CA VAL A 316 -34.55 -9.18 -19.95
C VAL A 316 -33.04 -9.05 -19.81
N LEU A 317 -32.29 -9.76 -20.65
CA LEU A 317 -30.82 -9.80 -20.61
C LEU A 317 -30.24 -9.06 -21.83
N PRO A 318 -29.94 -7.75 -21.73
CA PRO A 318 -29.50 -6.95 -22.87
C PRO A 318 -28.06 -7.30 -23.27
N GLY A 319 -27.92 -8.10 -24.32
CA GLY A 319 -26.63 -8.44 -24.93
C GLY A 319 -25.88 -9.59 -24.23
N ALA A 320 -24.72 -9.94 -24.78
CA ALA A 320 -23.91 -11.07 -24.30
C ALA A 320 -23.37 -10.83 -22.88
N GLY A 321 -22.89 -9.62 -22.57
CA GLY A 321 -22.32 -9.30 -21.26
C GLY A 321 -23.33 -9.44 -20.12
N ALA A 322 -24.58 -8.99 -20.31
CA ALA A 322 -25.64 -9.14 -19.30
C ALA A 322 -26.00 -10.61 -19.04
N ARG A 323 -26.04 -11.44 -20.10
CA ARG A 323 -26.27 -12.89 -19.96
C ARG A 323 -25.17 -13.55 -19.14
N THR A 324 -23.91 -13.32 -19.51
CA THR A 324 -22.75 -13.84 -18.78
C THR A 324 -22.76 -13.38 -17.32
N TYR A 325 -23.10 -12.11 -17.08
CA TYR A 325 -23.17 -11.56 -15.72
C TYR A 325 -24.22 -12.27 -14.86
N VAL A 326 -25.45 -12.44 -15.38
CA VAL A 326 -26.51 -13.12 -14.64
C VAL A 326 -26.16 -14.58 -14.37
N ASP A 327 -25.57 -15.27 -15.35
CA ASP A 327 -25.23 -16.68 -15.25
C ASP A 327 -24.05 -16.96 -14.29
N ARG A 328 -23.10 -16.01 -14.15
CA ARG A 328 -21.80 -16.27 -13.48
C ARG A 328 -21.51 -15.37 -12.29
N CYS A 329 -22.09 -14.18 -12.21
CA CYS A 329 -21.69 -13.13 -11.27
C CYS A 329 -22.82 -12.69 -10.33
N ALA A 330 -24.06 -12.63 -10.82
CA ALA A 330 -25.18 -12.02 -10.11
C ALA A 330 -25.55 -12.72 -8.79
N ALA A 331 -25.22 -14.01 -8.62
CA ALA A 331 -25.45 -14.72 -7.36
C ALA A 331 -24.70 -14.09 -6.18
N CYS A 332 -23.51 -13.51 -6.43
CA CYS A 332 -22.68 -12.89 -5.39
C CYS A 332 -22.74 -11.35 -5.47
N HIS A 333 -22.75 -10.78 -6.68
CA HIS A 333 -22.72 -9.34 -6.89
C HIS A 333 -24.09 -8.68 -7.06
N ARG A 334 -25.17 -9.49 -7.07
CA ARG A 334 -26.56 -9.10 -7.30
C ARG A 334 -26.81 -8.49 -8.68
N THR A 335 -28.06 -8.52 -9.12
CA THR A 335 -28.53 -7.89 -10.36
C THR A 335 -28.47 -6.36 -10.31
N ASP A 336 -28.44 -5.76 -9.12
CA ASP A 336 -28.26 -4.33 -8.89
C ASP A 336 -26.80 -3.91 -8.63
N GLY A 337 -25.85 -4.85 -8.72
CA GLY A 337 -24.43 -4.57 -8.56
C GLY A 337 -24.01 -4.15 -7.15
N HIS A 338 -24.87 -4.26 -6.13
CA HIS A 338 -24.51 -3.83 -4.77
C HIS A 338 -23.71 -4.89 -3.99
N GLY A 339 -23.74 -6.15 -4.45
CA GLY A 339 -23.14 -7.26 -3.71
C GLY A 339 -23.71 -7.46 -2.30
N TYR A 340 -22.98 -8.23 -1.50
CA TYR A 340 -23.29 -8.48 -0.09
C TYR A 340 -22.07 -8.10 0.74
N ALA A 341 -21.92 -6.81 1.02
CA ALA A 341 -20.82 -6.33 1.84
C ALA A 341 -20.88 -6.89 3.28
N PRO A 342 -19.72 -7.05 3.94
CA PRO A 342 -18.36 -6.81 3.44
C PRO A 342 -17.78 -8.03 2.66
N ALA A 343 -18.63 -9.00 2.30
CA ALA A 343 -18.17 -10.25 1.70
C ALA A 343 -17.95 -10.16 0.19
N PHE A 344 -18.90 -9.59 -0.54
CA PHE A 344 -18.81 -9.34 -1.98
C PHE A 344 -18.97 -7.84 -2.22
N PRO A 345 -17.91 -7.14 -2.67
CA PRO A 345 -17.94 -5.70 -2.79
C PRO A 345 -18.95 -5.22 -3.83
N PRO A 346 -19.47 -4.00 -3.68
CA PRO A 346 -20.31 -3.39 -4.69
C PRO A 346 -19.51 -3.20 -5.98
N LEU A 347 -20.16 -3.49 -7.11
CA LEU A 347 -19.72 -3.12 -8.46
C LEU A 347 -20.33 -1.76 -8.87
N ALA A 348 -21.54 -1.46 -8.40
CA ALA A 348 -22.15 -0.15 -8.59
C ALA A 348 -21.34 0.93 -7.87
N GLY A 349 -20.90 1.97 -8.59
CA GLY A 349 -20.17 3.09 -8.00
C GLY A 349 -18.79 2.73 -7.45
N ASN A 350 -18.20 1.61 -7.87
CA ASN A 350 -16.86 1.21 -7.43
C ASN A 350 -15.77 1.94 -8.24
N PRO A 351 -14.85 2.70 -7.60
CA PRO A 351 -13.78 3.41 -8.30
C PRO A 351 -12.91 2.55 -9.21
N VAL A 352 -12.64 1.29 -8.82
CA VAL A 352 -11.84 0.34 -9.61
C VAL A 352 -12.47 0.06 -10.98
N ILE A 353 -13.80 0.02 -11.02
CA ILE A 353 -14.57 -0.25 -12.23
C ILE A 353 -14.62 0.97 -13.14
N MET A 354 -14.57 2.17 -12.55
CA MET A 354 -14.64 3.44 -13.28
C MET A 354 -13.27 4.02 -13.66
N ASP A 355 -12.17 3.32 -13.32
CA ASP A 355 -10.84 3.71 -13.77
C ASP A 355 -10.72 3.63 -15.30
N LYS A 356 -9.86 4.49 -15.84
CA LYS A 356 -9.58 4.54 -17.28
C LYS A 356 -8.97 3.23 -17.77
N ASP A 357 -8.09 2.61 -16.99
CA ASP A 357 -7.48 1.32 -17.30
C ASP A 357 -8.38 0.18 -16.76
N PRO A 358 -8.93 -0.69 -17.63
CA PRO A 358 -9.76 -1.81 -17.21
C PRO A 358 -8.96 -2.99 -16.64
N GLY A 359 -7.62 -2.91 -16.62
CA GLY A 359 -6.73 -4.04 -16.33
C GLY A 359 -7.00 -4.75 -15.02
N SER A 360 -7.21 -4.01 -13.93
CA SER A 360 -7.47 -4.61 -12.61
C SER A 360 -8.76 -5.44 -12.61
N LEU A 361 -9.83 -4.94 -13.23
CA LEU A 361 -11.11 -5.66 -13.34
C LEU A 361 -10.98 -6.90 -14.23
N ILE A 362 -10.28 -6.79 -15.36
CA ILE A 362 -10.01 -7.92 -16.25
C ILE A 362 -9.20 -9.00 -15.50
N LEU A 363 -8.16 -8.62 -14.76
CA LEU A 363 -7.33 -9.55 -14.00
C LEU A 363 -8.09 -10.20 -12.84
N ILE A 364 -8.95 -9.48 -12.11
CA ILE A 364 -9.82 -10.06 -11.09
C ILE A 364 -10.72 -11.16 -11.70
N ILE A 365 -11.29 -10.91 -12.88
CA ILE A 365 -12.15 -11.90 -13.54
C ILE A 365 -11.34 -13.09 -14.07
N LEU A 366 -10.17 -12.84 -14.67
CA LEU A 366 -9.32 -13.92 -15.19
C LEU A 366 -8.76 -14.80 -14.06
N ARG A 367 -8.08 -14.18 -13.10
CA ARG A 367 -7.35 -14.85 -12.01
C ARG A 367 -8.25 -15.31 -10.87
N GLY A 368 -9.36 -14.61 -10.65
CA GLY A 368 -10.02 -14.60 -9.35
C GLY A 368 -9.32 -13.61 -8.42
N ALA A 369 -9.88 -13.44 -7.23
CA ALA A 369 -9.31 -12.58 -6.20
C ALA A 369 -9.64 -13.14 -4.82
N THR A 370 -8.65 -13.14 -3.93
CA THR A 370 -8.83 -13.51 -2.52
C THR A 370 -8.54 -12.29 -1.65
N VAL A 371 -9.52 -11.91 -0.83
CA VAL A 371 -9.30 -10.95 0.25
C VAL A 371 -8.63 -11.69 1.40
N PRO A 372 -7.42 -11.27 1.84
CA PRO A 372 -6.68 -12.00 2.85
C PRO A 372 -7.42 -11.99 4.20
N PRO A 373 -7.24 -13.05 5.02
CA PRO A 373 -7.70 -13.01 6.40
C PRO A 373 -6.88 -11.98 7.19
N THR A 374 -7.53 -11.29 8.12
CA THR A 374 -6.89 -10.38 9.06
C THR A 374 -7.32 -10.72 10.49
N ASP A 375 -6.62 -10.16 11.49
CA ASP A 375 -6.98 -10.36 12.90
C ASP A 375 -8.42 -9.94 13.22
N LYS A 376 -8.91 -8.90 12.53
CA LYS A 376 -10.28 -8.36 12.68
C LYS A 376 -11.29 -8.93 11.67
N ALA A 377 -10.84 -9.67 10.66
CA ALA A 377 -11.67 -10.31 9.65
C ALA A 377 -11.04 -11.67 9.22
N PRO A 378 -11.17 -12.71 10.05
CA PRO A 378 -10.40 -13.95 9.90
C PRO A 378 -10.79 -14.83 8.71
N SER A 379 -11.93 -14.56 8.07
CA SER A 379 -12.39 -15.34 6.91
C SER A 379 -11.70 -14.88 5.63
N ALA A 380 -10.97 -15.76 4.96
CA ALA A 380 -10.54 -15.51 3.58
C ALA A 380 -11.75 -15.65 2.63
N LEU A 381 -11.96 -14.67 1.75
CA LEU A 381 -13.07 -14.69 0.78
C LEU A 381 -12.51 -14.68 -0.63
N THR A 382 -12.94 -15.64 -1.44
CA THR A 382 -12.35 -15.88 -2.76
C THR A 382 -13.41 -15.84 -3.84
N MET A 383 -13.20 -14.96 -4.83
CA MET A 383 -13.89 -14.99 -6.12
C MET A 383 -13.13 -15.94 -7.05
N PRO A 384 -13.81 -16.92 -7.69
CA PRO A 384 -13.15 -17.83 -8.62
C PRO A 384 -12.66 -17.09 -9.87
N GLY A 385 -11.56 -17.60 -10.46
CA GLY A 385 -11.08 -17.14 -11.76
C GLY A 385 -11.83 -17.78 -12.92
N PHE A 386 -12.04 -17.01 -13.98
CA PHE A 386 -12.76 -17.42 -15.19
C PHE A 386 -11.85 -17.58 -16.40
N ASP A 387 -10.52 -17.53 -16.22
CA ASP A 387 -9.53 -17.67 -17.31
C ASP A 387 -9.80 -18.92 -18.19
N LYS A 388 -10.08 -20.07 -17.61
CA LYS A 388 -10.31 -21.30 -18.39
C LYS A 388 -11.75 -21.52 -18.83
N ILE A 389 -12.67 -20.64 -18.44
CA ILE A 389 -14.11 -20.84 -18.58
C ILE A 389 -14.68 -19.90 -19.66
N LEU A 390 -14.26 -18.63 -19.65
CA LEU A 390 -14.77 -17.61 -20.55
C LEU A 390 -13.74 -17.26 -21.62
N SER A 391 -14.23 -17.14 -22.86
CA SER A 391 -13.45 -16.61 -23.98
C SER A 391 -13.11 -15.13 -23.79
N ASP A 392 -12.14 -14.63 -24.55
CA ASP A 392 -11.77 -13.21 -24.52
C ASP A 392 -12.95 -12.30 -24.88
N ARG A 393 -13.82 -12.77 -25.79
CA ARG A 393 -15.03 -12.05 -26.18
C ARG A 393 -16.03 -11.96 -25.04
N GLU A 394 -16.32 -13.09 -24.39
CA GLU A 394 -17.27 -13.10 -23.28
C GLU A 394 -16.80 -12.22 -22.12
N ILE A 395 -15.50 -12.21 -21.83
CA ILE A 395 -14.92 -11.32 -20.81
C ILE A 395 -15.00 -9.86 -21.25
N ALA A 396 -14.69 -9.53 -22.51
CA ALA A 396 -14.78 -8.15 -23.01
C ALA A 396 -16.22 -7.62 -22.92
N ASP A 397 -17.21 -8.41 -23.32
CA ASP A 397 -18.63 -8.06 -23.24
C ASP A 397 -19.09 -7.96 -21.76
N LEU A 398 -18.67 -8.89 -20.89
CA LEU A 398 -18.97 -8.88 -19.45
C LEU A 398 -18.40 -7.64 -18.75
N VAL A 399 -17.12 -7.35 -18.97
CA VAL A 399 -16.44 -6.20 -18.37
C VAL A 399 -17.06 -4.90 -18.86
N THR A 400 -17.38 -4.81 -20.15
CA THR A 400 -18.10 -3.66 -20.72
C THR A 400 -19.46 -3.46 -20.04
N PHE A 401 -20.22 -4.54 -19.87
CA PHE A 401 -21.52 -4.48 -19.18
C PHE A 401 -21.38 -3.95 -17.74
N ILE A 402 -20.45 -4.50 -16.95
CA ILE A 402 -20.19 -4.05 -15.56
C ILE A 402 -19.79 -2.57 -15.49
N ARG A 403 -18.95 -2.12 -16.43
CA ARG A 403 -18.43 -0.74 -16.52
C ARG A 403 -19.45 0.30 -16.98
N GLN A 404 -20.59 -0.13 -17.51
CA GLN A 404 -21.65 0.71 -18.06
C GLN A 404 -23.00 0.52 -17.36
N SER A 405 -23.04 -0.27 -16.29
CA SER A 405 -24.25 -0.57 -15.52
C SER A 405 -24.31 0.18 -14.20
N TRP A 406 -25.51 0.35 -13.66
CA TRP A 406 -25.75 0.91 -12.31
C TRP A 406 -25.17 2.31 -12.11
N GLY A 407 -25.15 3.13 -13.16
CA GLY A 407 -24.59 4.48 -13.14
C GLY A 407 -23.08 4.55 -13.39
N ASN A 408 -22.42 3.40 -13.55
CA ASN A 408 -21.02 3.35 -13.94
C ASN A 408 -20.84 3.93 -15.34
N THR A 409 -19.84 4.79 -15.49
CA THR A 409 -19.52 5.47 -16.75
C THR A 409 -18.04 5.31 -17.04
N ALA A 410 -17.70 4.24 -17.78
CA ALA A 410 -16.35 4.00 -18.24
C ALA A 410 -16.33 3.41 -19.66
N ALA A 411 -15.17 3.50 -20.32
CA ALA A 411 -15.00 3.02 -21.68
C ALA A 411 -15.24 1.50 -21.78
N SER A 412 -15.74 1.06 -22.94
CA SER A 412 -15.86 -0.36 -23.27
C SER A 412 -14.50 -1.03 -23.35
N VAL A 413 -14.51 -2.35 -23.19
CA VAL A 413 -13.32 -3.20 -23.24
C VAL A 413 -13.34 -4.03 -24.51
N THR A 414 -12.19 -4.15 -25.16
CA THR A 414 -12.04 -4.94 -26.38
C THR A 414 -11.51 -6.34 -26.08
N GLU A 415 -11.71 -7.26 -27.01
CA GLU A 415 -11.09 -8.60 -26.94
C GLU A 415 -9.56 -8.52 -26.89
N GLU A 416 -8.97 -7.52 -27.55
CA GLU A 416 -7.51 -7.34 -27.56
C GLU A 416 -6.98 -6.93 -26.19
N ASP A 417 -7.73 -6.08 -25.46
CA ASP A 417 -7.39 -5.76 -24.07
C ASP A 417 -7.38 -7.02 -23.21
N VAL A 418 -8.40 -7.90 -23.37
CA VAL A 418 -8.46 -9.15 -22.62
C VAL A 418 -7.32 -10.08 -23.00
N ARG A 419 -7.02 -10.26 -24.29
CA ARG A 419 -5.88 -11.08 -24.74
C ARG A 419 -4.56 -10.61 -24.14
N ARG A 420 -4.32 -9.31 -24.11
CA ARG A 420 -3.12 -8.71 -23.50
C ARG A 420 -3.00 -9.08 -22.02
N PHE A 421 -4.06 -8.89 -21.24
CA PHE A 421 -4.04 -9.20 -19.80
C PHE A 421 -4.04 -10.71 -19.51
N ARG A 422 -4.61 -11.53 -20.39
CA ARG A 422 -4.53 -12.99 -20.29
C ARG A 422 -3.11 -13.50 -20.54
N ALA A 423 -2.41 -12.95 -21.53
CA ALA A 423 -1.01 -13.29 -21.77
C ALA A 423 -0.14 -12.90 -20.56
N HIS A 424 -0.35 -11.69 -20.01
CA HIS A 424 0.28 -11.22 -18.76
C HIS A 424 0.00 -12.18 -17.59
N ASN A 425 -1.25 -12.61 -17.42
CA ASN A 425 -1.64 -13.59 -16.42
C ASN A 425 -0.89 -14.93 -16.57
N ALA A 426 -0.84 -15.46 -17.79
CA ALA A 426 -0.15 -16.73 -18.04
C ALA A 426 1.36 -16.63 -17.73
N GLU A 427 1.99 -15.48 -17.97
CA GLU A 427 3.39 -15.25 -17.60
C GLU A 427 3.59 -15.21 -16.09
N TRP A 428 2.73 -14.49 -15.37
CA TRP A 428 2.75 -14.43 -13.92
C TRP A 428 2.63 -15.83 -13.29
N ILE A 429 1.65 -16.64 -13.72
CA ILE A 429 1.48 -18.04 -13.25
C ILE A 429 2.74 -18.87 -13.50
N ARG A 430 3.36 -18.74 -14.68
CA ARG A 430 4.62 -19.45 -14.99
C ARG A 430 5.75 -19.03 -14.05
N GLN A 431 5.84 -17.76 -13.68
CA GLN A 431 6.91 -17.27 -12.82
C GLN A 431 6.70 -17.66 -11.36
N GLU A 432 5.46 -17.69 -10.88
CA GLU A 432 5.12 -18.16 -9.53
C GLU A 432 5.37 -19.67 -9.37
N THR A 433 5.05 -20.46 -10.40
CA THR A 433 5.31 -21.92 -10.42
C THR A 433 6.77 -22.30 -10.64
N VAL A 434 7.59 -21.41 -11.23
CA VAL A 434 9.03 -21.63 -11.47
C VAL A 434 9.89 -21.00 -10.36
N ASN A 435 9.29 -20.34 -9.37
CA ASN A 435 10.05 -19.75 -8.26
C ASN A 435 10.72 -20.87 -7.43
N PRO A 436 12.07 -20.93 -7.38
CA PRO A 436 12.81 -22.02 -6.73
C PRO A 436 12.72 -22.04 -5.19
N LEU A 437 11.85 -21.20 -4.62
CA LEU A 437 11.58 -21.09 -3.19
C LEU A 437 10.22 -21.69 -2.77
N ASN A 438 9.39 -22.12 -3.72
CA ASN A 438 8.16 -22.88 -3.48
C ASN A 438 8.43 -24.39 -3.39
#